data_AF-A0A519F2F8-F1
#
_entry.id   AF-A0A519F2F8-F1
#
_cell.length_a   1.000
_cell.length_b   1.000
_cell.length_c   1.000
_cell.angle_alpha   90.00
_cell.angle_beta   90.00
_cell.angle_gamma   90.00
#
_symmetry.space_group_name_H-M   'P 1'
#
loop_
_entity.id
_entity.type
_entity.pdbx_description
1 polymer ?
#
loop_
_entity_poly.entity_id
_entity_poly.type
_entity_poly.pdbx_seq_one_letter_code
_entity_poly.pdbx_strand_id
1 'polypeptide(L)'
;MTSTPQSLRTELQNALTAHSMLEIDGLHAFEFTLDDMLQIESMDGRERKVWRFSLAQIDAAEFDAELQSWVVNDGNADHRIVVL
;
A
#
# COMPACT_ATOMS: atom_id res chain seq x y z
N MET A 1 7.00 22.13 0.71
CA MET A 1 7.57 21.48 -0.48
C MET A 1 7.12 20.04 -0.43
N THR A 2 6.03 19.69 -1.12
CA THR A 2 5.58 18.30 -1.21
C THR A 2 6.53 17.61 -2.19
N SER A 3 7.51 16.89 -1.65
CA SER A 3 8.37 16.04 -2.46
C SER A 3 7.47 14.98 -3.07
N THR A 4 7.41 14.92 -4.40
CA THR A 4 6.78 13.78 -5.08
C THR A 4 7.47 12.52 -4.56
N PRO A 5 6.73 11.55 -4.03
CA PRO A 5 7.35 10.36 -3.46
C PRO A 5 7.98 9.54 -4.59
N GLN A 6 9.17 8.99 -4.34
CA GLN A 6 9.99 8.37 -5.39
C GLN A 6 9.47 7.00 -5.84
N SER A 7 8.98 6.18 -4.90
CA SER A 7 8.38 4.86 -5.19
C SER A 7 7.52 4.39 -4.01
N LEU A 8 6.50 3.57 -4.28
CA LEU A 8 5.67 2.99 -3.22
C LEU A 8 6.52 2.14 -2.26
N ARG A 9 7.50 1.39 -2.78
CA ARG A 9 8.40 0.58 -1.94
C ARG A 9 9.10 1.42 -0.88
N THR A 10 9.64 2.58 -1.26
CA THR A 10 10.33 3.47 -0.31
C THR A 10 9.37 4.00 0.75
N GLU A 11 8.16 4.41 0.34
CA GLU A 11 7.13 4.88 1.28
C GLU A 11 6.72 3.79 2.28
N LEU A 12 6.56 2.55 1.83
CA LEU A 12 6.24 1.41 2.70
C LEU A 12 7.36 1.11 3.71
N GLN A 13 8.62 1.16 3.28
CA GLN A 13 9.77 0.95 4.18
C GLN A 13 9.87 2.06 5.24
N ASN A 14 9.61 3.30 4.84
CA ASN A 14 9.54 4.43 5.75
C ASN A 14 8.39 4.24 6.75
N ALA A 15 7.22 3.83 6.27
CA ALA A 15 6.05 3.58 7.10
C ALA A 15 6.29 2.47 8.14
N LEU A 16 6.95 1.36 7.75
CA LEU A 16 7.35 0.31 8.70
C LEU A 16 8.29 0.84 9.78
N THR A 17 9.26 1.68 9.40
CA THR A 17 10.21 2.28 10.33
C THR A 17 9.53 3.29 11.27
N ALA A 18 8.55 4.03 10.77
CA ALA A 18 7.79 5.03 11.51
C ALA A 18 6.63 4.44 12.33
N HIS A 19 6.36 3.13 12.20
CA HIS A 19 5.15 2.49 12.72
C HIS A 19 3.85 3.17 12.25
N SER A 20 3.86 3.64 11.00
CA SER A 20 2.71 4.24 10.31
C SER A 20 1.67 3.18 9.93
N MET A 21 0.48 3.66 9.56
CA MET A 21 -0.62 2.82 9.08
C MET A 21 -0.73 2.88 7.55
N LEU A 22 -1.42 1.88 6.99
CA LEU A 22 -1.83 1.87 5.59
C LEU A 22 -3.34 1.86 5.47
N GLU A 23 -3.83 2.34 4.34
CA GLU A 23 -5.18 2.10 3.86
C GLU A 23 -5.10 1.43 2.50
N ILE A 24 -5.97 0.44 2.26
CA ILE A 24 -6.13 -0.19 0.95
C ILE A 24 -7.60 -0.22 0.55
N ASP A 25 -7.93 0.34 -0.62
CA ASP A 25 -9.30 0.47 -1.14
C ASP A 25 -10.30 1.07 -0.14
N GLY A 26 -9.87 2.04 0.68
CA GLY A 26 -10.71 2.64 1.71
C GLY A 26 -10.75 1.89 3.04
N LEU A 27 -10.02 0.78 3.18
CA LEU A 27 -9.97 -0.03 4.39
C LEU A 27 -8.64 0.17 5.13
N HIS A 28 -8.71 0.57 6.40
CA HIS A 28 -7.52 0.69 7.24
C HIS A 28 -6.88 -0.67 7.48
N ALA A 29 -5.63 -0.82 7.07
CA ALA A 29 -4.82 -1.97 7.41
C ALA A 29 -4.47 -1.91 8.90
N PHE A 30 -4.70 -3.01 9.60
CA PHE A 30 -4.25 -3.15 10.99
C PHE A 30 -2.83 -3.72 11.06
N GLU A 31 -2.39 -4.41 10.01
CA GLU A 31 -1.05 -4.99 9.91
C GLU A 31 -0.61 -5.02 8.44
N PHE A 32 0.67 -4.75 8.20
CA PHE A 32 1.30 -5.01 6.91
C PHE A 32 2.76 -5.39 7.10
N THR A 33 3.29 -6.20 6.18
CA THR A 33 4.69 -6.61 6.16
C THR A 33 5.26 -6.46 4.76
N LEU A 34 6.56 -6.15 4.67
CA LEU A 34 7.27 -6.00 3.41
C LEU A 34 8.60 -6.75 3.48
N ASP A 35 8.56 -8.01 3.04
CA ASP A 35 9.75 -8.87 2.89
C ASP A 35 9.91 -9.23 1.40
N ASP A 36 9.76 -10.52 1.04
CA ASP A 36 9.76 -10.98 -0.36
C ASP A 36 8.54 -10.51 -1.16
N MET A 37 7.50 -10.04 -0.46
CA MET A 37 6.28 -9.47 -1.00
C MET A 37 5.64 -8.53 0.01
N LEU A 38 4.75 -7.65 -0.46
CA LEU A 38 3.89 -6.87 0.41
C LEU A 38 2.67 -7.72 0.79
N GLN A 39 2.44 -7.92 2.08
CA GLN A 39 1.19 -8.45 2.61
C GLN A 39 0.51 -7.35 3.42
N ILE A 40 -0.76 -7.09 3.12
CA ILE A 40 -1.59 -6.12 3.84
C ILE A 40 -2.78 -6.86 4.42
N GLU A 41 -3.11 -6.58 5.67
CA GLU A 41 -4.25 -7.15 6.36
C GLU A 41 -5.18 -6.08 6.90
N SER A 42 -6.46 -6.23 6.61
CA SER A 42 -7.51 -5.34 7.09
C SER A 42 -8.75 -6.12 7.53
N MET A 43 -9.65 -5.44 8.23
CA MET A 43 -10.94 -5.95 8.63
C MET A 43 -12.04 -5.14 7.94
N ASP A 44 -12.84 -5.79 7.11
CA ASP A 44 -14.08 -5.23 6.56
C ASP A 44 -15.25 -5.69 7.44
N GLY A 45 -15.58 -4.86 8.43
CA GLY A 45 -16.51 -5.21 9.49
C GLY A 45 -15.99 -6.37 10.34
N ARG A 46 -16.45 -7.60 10.07
CA ARG A 46 -16.02 -8.83 10.77
C ARG A 46 -15.22 -9.78 9.87
N GLU A 47 -15.08 -9.46 8.60
CA GLU A 47 -14.34 -10.28 7.65
C GLU A 47 -12.89 -9.80 7.56
N ARG A 48 -11.94 -10.72 7.66
CA ARG A 48 -10.51 -10.43 7.42
C ARG A 48 -10.24 -10.45 5.93
N LYS A 49 -9.70 -9.35 5.42
CA LYS A 49 -9.20 -9.23 4.05
C LYS A 49 -7.68 -9.20 4.06
N VAL A 50 -7.09 -9.90 3.09
CA VAL A 50 -5.63 -9.98 2.93
C VAL A 50 -5.29 -9.75 1.48
N TRP A 51 -4.45 -8.76 1.22
CA TRP A 51 -3.89 -8.48 -0.10
C TRP A 51 -2.42 -8.86 -0.12
N ARG A 52 -1.97 -9.26 -1.31
CA ARG A 52 -0.62 -9.76 -1.55
C ARG A 52 -0.12 -9.24 -2.87
N PHE A 53 0.97 -8.48 -2.84
CA PHE A 53 1.58 -7.90 -4.03
C PHE A 53 3.05 -8.31 -4.11
N SER A 54 3.46 -8.81 -5.27
CA SER A 54 4.87 -9.05 -5.55
C SER A 54 5.65 -7.73 -5.53
N LEU A 55 6.95 -7.83 -5.26
CA LEU A 55 7.85 -6.67 -5.31
C LEU A 55 7.84 -5.96 -6.68
N ALA A 56 7.66 -6.70 -7.78
CA ALA A 56 7.53 -6.12 -9.12
C ALA A 56 6.24 -5.30 -9.29
N GLN A 57 5.12 -5.74 -8.72
CA GLN A 57 3.86 -4.97 -8.74
C GLN A 57 3.98 -3.70 -7.91
N ILE A 58 4.66 -3.75 -6.76
CA ILE A 58 4.93 -2.57 -5.93
C ILE A 58 5.86 -1.57 -6.64
N ASP A 59 6.85 -2.05 -7.38
CA ASP A 59 7.72 -1.16 -8.17
C ASP A 59 7.02 -0.55 -9.37
N ALA A 60 6.04 -1.25 -9.94
CA ALA A 60 5.21 -0.76 -11.03
C ALA A 60 4.06 0.14 -10.56
N ALA A 61 3.91 0.37 -9.26
CA ALA A 61 2.85 1.21 -8.70
C ALA A 61 2.98 2.66 -9.18
N GLU A 62 1.85 3.25 -9.56
CA GLU A 62 1.80 4.63 -10.04
C GLU A 62 1.27 5.56 -8.95
N PHE A 63 1.95 6.69 -8.74
CA PHE A 63 1.51 7.69 -7.77
C PHE A 63 0.47 8.62 -8.40
N ASP A 64 -0.71 8.64 -7.80
CA ASP A 64 -1.79 9.55 -8.09
C ASP A 64 -1.64 10.79 -7.20
N ALA A 65 -1.13 11.87 -7.80
CA ALA A 65 -0.88 13.12 -7.10
C ALA A 65 -2.17 13.88 -6.71
N GLU A 66 -3.29 13.66 -7.40
CA GLU A 66 -4.55 14.32 -7.07
C GLU A 66 -5.14 13.75 -5.79
N LEU A 67 -5.06 12.42 -5.64
CA LEU A 67 -5.58 11.68 -4.50
C LEU A 67 -4.49 11.32 -3.46
N GLN A 68 -3.26 11.79 -3.65
CA GLN A 68 -2.10 11.52 -2.78
C GLN A 68 -1.97 10.05 -2.38
N SER A 69 -2.09 9.16 -3.37
CA SER A 69 -2.15 7.71 -3.15
C SER A 69 -1.49 6.94 -4.28
N TRP A 70 -1.25 5.65 -4.03
CA TRP A 70 -0.61 4.76 -4.99
C TRP A 70 -1.63 3.80 -5.60
N VAL A 71 -1.55 3.59 -6.90
CA VAL A 71 -2.35 2.59 -7.61
C VAL A 71 -1.46 1.39 -7.93
N VAL A 72 -1.89 0.20 -7.48
CA VAL A 72 -1.18 -1.07 -7.66
C VAL A 72 -2.10 -2.08 -8.32
N ASN A 73 -1.67 -2.68 -9.42
CA ASN A 73 -2.42 -3.74 -10.07
C ASN A 73 -2.03 -5.13 -9.52
N ASP A 74 -3.00 -5.91 -9.03
CA ASP A 74 -2.75 -7.27 -8.52
C ASP A 74 -2.70 -8.35 -9.62
N GLY A 75 -2.94 -7.97 -10.88
CA GLY A 75 -3.09 -8.84 -12.04
C GLY A 75 -4.54 -9.02 -12.49
N ASN A 76 -5.51 -8.60 -11.68
CA ASN A 76 -6.94 -8.69 -11.96
C ASN A 76 -7.64 -7.33 -11.81
N ALA A 77 -7.30 -6.57 -10.77
CA ALA A 77 -7.85 -5.26 -10.48
C ALA A 77 -6.79 -4.28 -9.98
N ASP A 78 -7.11 -3.00 -10.10
CA ASP A 78 -6.34 -1.93 -9.48
C ASP A 78 -6.78 -1.75 -8.03
N HIS A 79 -5.80 -1.65 -7.15
CA HIS A 79 -5.96 -1.36 -5.73
C HIS A 79 -5.32 -0.04 -5.39
N ARG A 80 -5.99 0.74 -4.54
CA ARG A 80 -5.46 2.02 -4.08
C ARG A 80 -4.87 1.89 -2.69
N ILE A 81 -3.61 2.25 -2.53
CA ILE A 81 -2.90 2.25 -1.26
C ILE A 81 -2.61 3.70 -0.83
N VAL A 82 -2.97 4.03 0.40
CA VAL A 82 -2.59 5.29 1.06
C VAL A 82 -1.63 4.98 2.20
N VAL A 83 -0.51 5.69 2.23
CA VAL A 83 0.45 5.63 3.35
C VAL A 83 0.15 6.82 4.26
N LEU A 84 -0.17 6.55 5.53
CA LEU A 84 -0.68 7.54 6.51
C LEU A 84 0.41 8.06 7.47
#